data_AF-A0A522C9J1-F1
#
_entry.id   AF-A0A522C9J1-F1
#
_cell.length_a   1.000
_cell.length_b   1.000
_cell.length_c   1.000
_cell.angle_alpha   90.00
_cell.angle_beta   90.00
_cell.angle_gamma   90.00
#
_symmetry.space_group_name_H-M   'P 1'
#
loop_
_entity.id
_entity.type
_entity.pdbx_description
1 polymer ?
#
loop_
_entity_poly.entity_id
_entity_poly.type
_entity_poly.pdbx_seq_one_letter_code
_entity_poly.pdbx_strand_id
1 'polypeptide(L)' 'ARRVIEAFEEASREGRGVVTVDGRMIENLHVENARRVLATADAIAALA' A
#
# COMPACT_ATOMS: atom_id res chain seq x y z
N ALA A 1 -1.62 -2.63 5.50
CA ALA A 1 -0.64 -1.97 4.63
C ALA A 1 -0.27 -2.83 3.41
N ARG A 2 0.28 -4.04 3.58
CA ARG A 2 0.69 -4.92 2.46
C ARG A 2 -0.37 -5.14 1.38
N ARG A 3 -1.59 -5.51 1.77
CA ARG A 3 -2.72 -5.68 0.82
C ARG A 3 -3.05 -4.44 -0.03
N VAL A 4 -2.85 -3.22 0.50
CA VAL A 4 -3.06 -1.97 -0.25
C VAL A 4 -2.01 -1.83 -1.35
N ILE A 5 -0.76 -2.18 -1.05
CA ILE A 5 0.37 -2.16 -1.99
C ILE A 5 0.13 -3.21 -3.09
N GLU A 6 -0.11 -4.46 -2.69
CA GLU A 6 -0.33 -5.58 -3.63
C GLU A 6 -1.50 -5.33 -4.59
N ALA A 7 -2.65 -4.87 -4.06
CA ALA A 7 -3.83 -4.62 -4.88
C ALA A 7 -3.61 -3.47 -5.88
N PHE A 8 -2.89 -2.42 -5.47
CA PHE A 8 -2.59 -1.31 -6.37
C PHE A 8 -1.52 -1.66 -7.41
N GLU A 9 -0.52 -2.48 -7.06
CA GLU A 9 0.51 -2.95 -8.00
C GLU A 9 -0.09 -3.88 -9.08
N GLU A 10 -1.06 -4.73 -8.72
CA GLU A 10 -1.86 -5.49 -9.70
C GLU A 10 -2.65 -4.57 -10.63
N ALA A 11 -3.42 -3.64 -10.05
CA ALA A 11 -4.21 -2.69 -10.84
C ALA A 11 -3.33 -1.82 -11.77
N SER A 12 -2.15 -1.40 -11.30
CA SER A 12 -1.19 -0.64 -12.08
C SER A 12 -0.61 -1.43 -13.25
N ARG A 13 -0.35 -2.73 -13.08
CA ARG A 13 0.08 -3.61 -14.18
C ARG A 13 -0.97 -3.74 -15.28
N GLU A 14 -2.25 -3.59 -14.92
CA GLU A 14 -3.37 -3.54 -15.86
C GLU A 14 -3.65 -2.13 -16.41
N GLY A 15 -2.81 -1.13 -16.08
CA GLY A 15 -2.97 0.25 -16.55
C GLY A 15 -4.03 1.06 -15.79
N ARG A 16 -4.51 0.58 -14.64
CA ARG A 16 -5.48 1.29 -13.80
C ARG A 16 -4.76 2.21 -12.81
N GLY A 17 -5.24 3.45 -12.68
CA GLY A 17 -4.71 4.44 -11.73
C GLY A 17 -5.29 4.35 -10.31
N VAL A 18 -6.33 3.53 -10.10
CA VAL A 18 -7.00 3.31 -8.82
C VAL A 18 -7.52 1.88 -8.69
N VAL A 19 -7.74 1.41 -7.46
CA VAL A 19 -8.36 0.11 -7.15
C VAL A 19 -9.24 0.20 -5.91
N THR A 20 -10.29 -0.62 -5.83
CA THR A 20 -11.12 -0.73 -4.61
C THR A 20 -10.61 -1.86 -3.72
N VAL A 21 -10.32 -1.55 -2.46
CA VAL A 21 -9.96 -2.53 -1.42
C VAL A 21 -10.87 -2.29 -0.21
N ASP A 22 -11.60 -3.32 0.22
CA ASP A 22 -12.60 -3.23 1.31
C ASP A 22 -13.57 -2.05 1.17
N GLY A 23 -14.09 -1.83 -0.05
CA GLY A 23 -15.03 -0.74 -0.32
C GLY A 23 -14.40 0.66 -0.29
N ARG A 24 -13.08 0.78 -0.19
CA ARG A 24 -12.36 2.07 -0.25
C ARG A 24 -11.56 2.19 -1.55
N MET A 25 -11.55 3.37 -2.13
CA MET A 25 -10.71 3.70 -3.28
C MET A 25 -9.25 3.89 -2.83
N ILE A 26 -8.34 3.20 -3.52
CA ILE A 26 -6.90 3.23 -3.31
C ILE A 26 -6.26 3.83 -4.56
N GLU A 27 -5.29 4.73 -4.36
CA GLU A 27 -4.51 5.40 -5.40
C GLU A 27 -3.04 5.40 -4.97
N ASN A 28 -2.14 5.95 -5.80
CA ASN A 28 -0.70 5.94 -5.52
C ASN A 28 -0.34 6.57 -4.15
N LEU A 29 -1.00 7.64 -3.73
CA LEU A 29 -0.76 8.26 -2.41
C LEU A 29 -1.05 7.30 -1.25
N HIS A 30 -2.10 6.49 -1.36
CA HIS A 30 -2.43 5.47 -0.36
C HIS A 30 -1.33 4.39 -0.26
N VAL A 31 -0.72 4.03 -1.39
CA VAL A 31 0.40 3.07 -1.45
C VAL A 31 1.65 3.65 -0.79
N GLU A 32 2.00 4.89 -1.11
CA GLU A 32 3.15 5.57 -0.49
C GLU A 32 2.99 5.65 1.04
N ASN A 33 1.78 5.97 1.52
CA ASN A 33 1.49 5.95 2.95
C ASN A 33 1.59 4.53 3.55
N ALA A 34 1.10 3.51 2.85
CA ALA A 34 1.22 2.12 3.30
C ALA A 34 2.69 1.67 3.41
N ARG A 35 3.54 2.07 2.46
CA ARG A 35 4.99 1.81 2.49
C ARG A 35 5.66 2.49 3.68
N ARG A 36 5.34 3.76 3.96
CA ARG A 36 5.83 4.48 5.15
C ARG A 36 5.44 3.79 6.45
N VAL A 37 4.19 3.34 6.58
CA VAL A 37 3.73 2.62 7.77
C VAL A 37 4.53 1.34 8.00
N LEU A 38 4.81 0.57 6.94
CA LEU A 38 5.63 -0.64 7.06
C LEU A 38 7.07 -0.31 7.44
N ALA A 39 7.69 0.69 6.81
CA ALA A 39 9.04 1.11 7.15
C ALA A 39 9.17 1.54 8.62
N THR A 40 8.19 2.28 9.15
CA THR A 40 8.15 2.64 10.58
C THR A 40 8.01 1.41 11.48
N ALA A 41 7.14 0.46 11.10
CA ALA A 41 6.98 -0.78 11.88
C ALA A 41 8.26 -1.62 11.89
N ASP A 42 8.94 -1.74 10.75
CA ASP A 42 10.21 -2.47 10.61
C ASP A 42 11.32 -1.80 11.45
N ALA A 43 11.38 -0.47 11.45
CA ALA A 43 12.32 0.29 12.28
C ALA A 43 12.08 0.08 13.78
N ILE A 44 10.82 0.02 14.24
CA ILE A 44 10.48 -0.28 15.64
C ILE A 44 10.88 -1.71 15.98
N ALA A 45 10.58 -2.67 15.11
CA ALA A 45 10.93 -4.08 15.32
C ALA A 45 12.44 -4.31 15.44
N ALA A 46 13.25 -3.52 14.73
CA ALA A 46 14.71 -3.59 14.81
C ALA A 46 15.32 -3.08 16.13
N LEU A 47 14.53 -2.41 16.99
CA LEU A 47 14.97 -1.94 18.31
C LEU A 47 14.68 -2.94 19.45
N ALA A 48 13.88 -3.98 19.19
CA ALA A 48 13.49 -5.01 20.15
C ALA A 48 14.41 -6.23 20.08
#